data_AF-X1MUC2-F1
#
_entry.id   AF-X1MUC2-F1
#
_cell.length_a   1.000
_cell.length_b   1.000
_cell.length_c   1.000
_cell.angle_alpha   90.00
_cell.angle_beta   90.00
_cell.angle_gamma   90.00
#
_symmetry.space_group_name_H-M   'P 1'
#
loop_
_entity.id
_entity.type
_entity.pdbx_description
1 polymer ?
#
loop_
_entity_poly.entity_id
_entity_poly.type
_entity_poly.pdbx_seq_one_letter_code
_entity_poly.pdbx_strand_id
1 'polypeptide(L)'
;WEILRNCNVFLENYQKADISLAEKNKYAGEAKLFRAWFYFDKTKKFGNTPWVSNSLNIDSPELYGPRDSRELVMDSVLADINFAVQYLPEDWKAGLPGRLNKWCALALKSRICLFEGTYRKYHGGTNPNTWLTEAASAAKQLMDANVFMLHSTGEPDSDYGFIFQQQDLSGNPEVIYWRKYLLGFITNGIQSGIQQAVGGASKDMVEDYLCTDGKPITQSPLYQGDDHLEDVFVNRDPRLRQSVLHPGDKDKINFGNLINDTKSYPRFSGMEGLYTTTSGYHLIKHFTVV
;
A
#
# COMPACT_ATOMS: atom_id res chain seq x y z
N TRP A 1 -19.44 5.20 -0.51
CA TRP A 1 -19.94 6.28 -1.37
C TRP A 1 -19.94 7.64 -0.67
N GLU A 2 -19.81 7.70 0.67
CA GLU A 2 -19.65 8.97 1.41
C GLU A 2 -18.45 9.82 0.95
N ILE A 3 -17.26 9.21 0.80
CA ILE A 3 -16.06 9.91 0.28
C ILE A 3 -16.35 10.57 -1.08
N LEU A 4 -17.03 9.85 -1.98
CA LEU A 4 -17.41 10.39 -3.28
C LEU A 4 -18.30 11.62 -3.16
N ARG A 5 -19.34 11.56 -2.30
CA ARG A 5 -20.23 12.69 -2.06
C ARG A 5 -19.46 13.91 -1.56
N ASN A 6 -18.54 13.72 -0.61
CA ASN A 6 -17.72 14.80 -0.08
C ASN A 6 -16.84 15.44 -1.16
N CYS A 7 -16.20 14.62 -2.02
CA CYS A 7 -15.45 15.10 -3.17
C CYS A 7 -16.34 15.90 -4.14
N ASN A 8 -17.51 15.39 -4.50
CA ASN A 8 -18.39 16.04 -5.48
C ASN A 8 -18.95 17.37 -4.94
N VAL A 9 -19.42 17.39 -3.68
CA VAL A 9 -19.89 18.63 -3.03
C VAL A 9 -18.76 19.67 -2.98
N PHE A 10 -17.53 19.27 -2.65
CA PHE A 10 -16.39 20.18 -2.70
C PHE A 10 -16.14 20.71 -4.11
N LEU A 11 -16.06 19.82 -5.12
CA LEU A 11 -15.75 20.18 -6.51
C LEU A 11 -16.84 21.03 -7.18
N GLU A 12 -18.08 20.98 -6.72
CA GLU A 12 -19.15 21.88 -7.17
C GLU A 12 -19.03 23.29 -6.58
N ASN A 13 -18.38 23.44 -5.42
CA ASN A 13 -18.42 24.67 -4.64
C ASN A 13 -17.08 25.38 -4.50
N TYR A 14 -15.95 24.71 -4.75
CA TYR A 14 -14.60 25.25 -4.49
C TYR A 14 -14.29 26.56 -5.23
N GLN A 15 -14.96 26.80 -6.38
CA GLN A 15 -14.80 28.04 -7.14
C GLN A 15 -15.39 29.27 -6.43
N LYS A 16 -16.28 29.09 -5.45
CA LYS A 16 -16.94 30.17 -4.70
C LYS A 16 -16.02 30.85 -3.68
N ALA A 17 -14.90 30.23 -3.31
CA ALA A 17 -13.96 30.81 -2.35
C ALA A 17 -13.31 32.09 -2.90
N ASP A 18 -13.10 33.11 -2.07
CA ASP A 18 -12.42 34.34 -2.46
C ASP A 18 -10.89 34.23 -2.30
N ILE A 19 -10.30 33.34 -3.10
CA ILE A 19 -8.85 33.09 -3.18
C ILE A 19 -8.45 32.87 -4.64
N SER A 20 -7.15 32.90 -4.92
CA SER A 20 -6.64 32.71 -6.29
C SER A 20 -7.02 31.34 -6.87
N LEU A 21 -7.18 31.27 -8.20
CA LEU A 21 -7.47 30.01 -8.89
C LEU A 21 -6.36 28.96 -8.68
N ALA A 22 -5.11 29.41 -8.60
CA ALA A 22 -3.99 28.52 -8.30
C ALA A 22 -4.16 27.85 -6.92
N GLU A 23 -4.61 28.60 -5.91
CA GLU A 23 -4.86 28.06 -4.57
C GLU A 23 -6.06 27.11 -4.56
N LYS A 24 -7.16 27.50 -5.23
CA LYS A 24 -8.35 26.64 -5.43
C LYS A 24 -7.98 25.29 -6.05
N ASN A 25 -7.13 25.31 -7.08
CA ASN A 25 -6.77 24.12 -7.82
C ASN A 25 -5.93 23.12 -7.01
N LYS A 26 -5.16 23.56 -6.00
CA LYS A 26 -4.46 22.65 -5.08
C LYS A 26 -5.45 21.77 -4.32
N TYR A 27 -6.48 22.39 -3.73
CA TYR A 27 -7.53 21.67 -2.99
C TYR A 27 -8.44 20.85 -3.91
N ALA A 28 -8.74 21.34 -5.11
CA ALA A 28 -9.43 20.54 -6.12
C ALA A 28 -8.60 19.33 -6.59
N GLY A 29 -7.28 19.48 -6.66
CA GLY A 29 -6.34 18.39 -6.94
C GLY A 29 -6.42 17.29 -5.88
N GLU A 30 -6.45 17.66 -4.60
CA GLU A 30 -6.63 16.72 -3.50
C GLU A 30 -7.99 15.99 -3.57
N ALA A 31 -9.08 16.73 -3.78
CA ALA A 31 -10.41 16.14 -3.92
C ALA A 31 -10.51 15.17 -5.11
N LYS A 32 -9.92 15.53 -6.26
CA LYS A 32 -9.86 14.67 -7.45
C LYS A 32 -8.96 13.46 -7.26
N LEU A 33 -7.86 13.58 -6.53
CA LEU A 33 -7.03 12.42 -6.13
C LEU A 33 -7.88 11.41 -5.35
N PHE A 34 -8.59 11.85 -4.32
CA PHE A 34 -9.45 10.96 -3.53
C PHE A 34 -10.59 10.37 -4.34
N ARG A 35 -11.18 11.11 -5.28
CA ARG A 35 -12.22 10.60 -6.18
C ARG A 35 -11.67 9.55 -7.15
N ALA A 36 -10.50 9.81 -7.74
CA ALA A 36 -9.79 8.84 -8.58
C ALA A 36 -9.46 7.55 -7.81
N TRP A 37 -8.93 7.67 -6.59
CA TRP A 37 -8.65 6.52 -5.73
C TRP A 37 -9.93 5.75 -5.38
N PHE A 38 -10.99 6.46 -5.02
CA PHE A 38 -12.28 5.85 -4.70
C PHE A 38 -12.78 4.99 -5.86
N TYR A 39 -12.86 5.55 -7.08
CA TYR A 39 -13.35 4.81 -8.23
C TYR A 39 -12.41 3.69 -8.65
N PHE A 40 -11.09 3.89 -8.57
CA PHE A 40 -10.13 2.80 -8.80
C PHE A 40 -10.38 1.60 -7.86
N ASP A 41 -10.61 1.84 -6.57
CA ASP A 41 -10.96 0.75 -5.62
C ASP A 41 -12.26 0.04 -6.02
N LYS A 42 -13.28 0.78 -6.48
CA LYS A 42 -14.55 0.17 -6.91
C LYS A 42 -14.39 -0.62 -8.20
N THR A 43 -13.70 -0.07 -9.19
CA THR A 43 -13.46 -0.74 -10.47
C THR A 43 -12.66 -2.03 -10.31
N LYS A 44 -11.68 -2.07 -9.39
CA LYS A 44 -10.94 -3.29 -9.06
C LYS A 44 -11.83 -4.40 -8.46
N LYS A 45 -12.78 -4.03 -7.61
CA LYS A 45 -13.62 -4.99 -6.88
C LYS A 45 -14.82 -5.46 -7.69
N PHE A 46 -15.41 -4.55 -8.48
CA PHE A 46 -16.71 -4.76 -9.08
C PHE A 46 -16.68 -4.75 -10.61
N GLY A 47 -15.63 -4.23 -11.26
CA GLY A 47 -15.61 -4.00 -12.70
C GLY A 47 -16.37 -2.72 -13.05
N ASN A 48 -17.44 -2.82 -13.86
CA ASN A 48 -18.29 -1.68 -14.22
C ASN A 48 -18.91 -1.02 -12.96
N THR A 49 -18.98 0.29 -12.88
CA THR A 49 -19.60 0.99 -11.73
C THR A 49 -20.28 2.26 -12.21
N PRO A 50 -21.37 2.73 -11.59
CA PRO A 50 -21.94 4.02 -11.96
C PRO A 50 -20.92 5.13 -11.72
N TRP A 51 -20.75 6.01 -12.69
CA TRP A 51 -19.93 7.22 -12.61
C TRP A 51 -20.80 8.41 -12.25
N VAL A 52 -20.64 8.88 -11.01
CA VAL A 52 -21.32 10.05 -10.45
C VAL A 52 -20.28 11.13 -10.16
N SER A 53 -20.39 12.26 -10.85
CA SER A 53 -19.45 13.39 -10.78
C SER A 53 -20.00 14.64 -10.09
N ASN A 54 -21.28 14.61 -9.72
CA ASN A 54 -22.04 15.65 -9.02
C ASN A 54 -22.60 15.14 -7.68
N SER A 55 -23.10 16.05 -6.85
CA SER A 55 -23.85 15.71 -5.66
C SER A 55 -25.25 15.21 -6.05
N LEU A 56 -25.68 14.14 -5.38
CA LEU A 56 -27.01 13.56 -5.57
C LEU A 56 -27.93 13.94 -4.41
N ASN A 57 -29.21 14.08 -4.70
CA ASN A 57 -30.29 14.18 -3.72
C ASN A 57 -31.18 12.92 -3.80
N ILE A 58 -32.24 12.85 -2.98
CA ILE A 58 -33.10 11.67 -2.89
C ILE A 58 -33.92 11.39 -4.16
N ASP A 59 -34.07 12.40 -5.03
CA ASP A 59 -34.84 12.35 -6.27
C ASP A 59 -33.93 12.24 -7.51
N SER A 60 -32.62 12.16 -7.31
CA SER A 60 -31.64 12.05 -8.39
C SER A 60 -31.85 10.76 -9.21
N PRO A 61 -32.08 10.84 -10.54
CA PRO A 61 -32.30 9.65 -11.37
C PRO A 61 -31.09 8.70 -11.38
N GLU A 62 -29.88 9.21 -11.14
CA GLU A 62 -28.64 8.43 -11.03
C GLU A 62 -28.68 7.40 -9.90
N LEU A 63 -29.53 7.59 -8.87
CA LEU A 63 -29.73 6.60 -7.81
C LEU A 63 -30.31 5.27 -8.33
N TYR A 64 -31.01 5.31 -9.45
CA TYR A 64 -31.64 4.16 -10.11
C TYR A 64 -30.98 3.84 -11.46
N GLY A 65 -29.86 4.50 -11.78
CA GLY A 65 -29.14 4.33 -13.03
C GLY A 65 -28.43 2.98 -13.15
N PRO A 66 -28.18 2.50 -14.38
CA PRO A 66 -27.36 1.31 -14.60
C PRO A 66 -25.88 1.59 -14.27
N ARG A 67 -25.07 0.53 -14.29
CA ARG A 67 -23.61 0.66 -14.19
C ARG A 67 -23.06 1.23 -15.50
N ASP A 68 -22.11 2.15 -15.40
CA ASP A 68 -21.37 2.65 -16.55
C ASP A 68 -20.25 1.70 -17.00
N SER A 69 -19.79 1.89 -18.23
CA SER A 69 -18.67 1.11 -18.76
C SER A 69 -17.40 1.35 -17.93
N ARG A 70 -16.60 0.31 -17.75
CA ARG A 70 -15.26 0.42 -17.15
C ARG A 70 -14.43 1.49 -17.83
N GLU A 71 -14.50 1.59 -19.16
CA GLU A 71 -13.76 2.59 -19.93
C GLU A 71 -14.14 4.00 -19.52
N LEU A 72 -15.44 4.33 -19.45
CA LEU A 72 -15.89 5.65 -19.01
C LEU A 72 -15.38 6.00 -17.60
N VAL A 73 -15.54 5.06 -16.67
CA VAL A 73 -15.12 5.25 -15.27
C VAL A 73 -13.61 5.46 -15.20
N MET A 74 -12.83 4.61 -15.88
CA MET A 74 -11.38 4.66 -15.78
C MET A 74 -10.80 5.86 -16.54
N ASP A 75 -11.34 6.24 -17.69
CA ASP A 75 -10.91 7.45 -18.40
C ASP A 75 -11.18 8.70 -17.53
N SER A 76 -12.28 8.70 -16.76
CA SER A 76 -12.57 9.74 -15.78
C SER A 76 -11.62 9.73 -14.57
N VAL A 77 -11.24 8.53 -14.09
CA VAL A 77 -10.19 8.36 -13.06
C VAL A 77 -8.85 8.91 -13.56
N LEU A 78 -8.48 8.65 -14.81
CA LEU A 78 -7.25 9.15 -15.42
C LEU A 78 -7.27 10.68 -15.51
N ALA A 79 -8.39 11.27 -15.91
CA ALA A 79 -8.55 12.73 -15.93
C ALA A 79 -8.40 13.35 -14.53
N ASP A 80 -9.02 12.76 -13.52
CA ASP A 80 -8.94 13.25 -12.14
C ASP A 80 -7.52 13.12 -11.56
N ILE A 81 -6.84 11.99 -11.77
CA ILE A 81 -5.47 11.82 -11.26
C ILE A 81 -4.45 12.68 -12.03
N ASN A 82 -4.66 12.93 -13.32
CA ASN A 82 -3.84 13.86 -14.10
C ASN A 82 -3.98 15.29 -13.58
N PHE A 83 -5.20 15.72 -13.29
CA PHE A 83 -5.44 17.02 -12.66
C PHE A 83 -4.75 17.11 -11.29
N ALA A 84 -4.85 16.04 -10.48
CA ALA A 84 -4.18 16.00 -9.18
C ALA A 84 -2.65 16.14 -9.31
N VAL A 85 -2.02 15.40 -10.23
CA VAL A 85 -0.57 15.50 -10.51
C VAL A 85 -0.17 16.92 -10.95
N GLN A 86 -1.03 17.58 -11.74
CA GLN A 86 -0.75 18.92 -12.24
C GLN A 86 -0.82 20.00 -11.15
N TYR A 87 -1.78 19.90 -10.23
CA TYR A 87 -2.13 21.00 -9.34
C TYR A 87 -1.81 20.78 -7.86
N LEU A 88 -1.56 19.54 -7.43
CA LEU A 88 -1.06 19.31 -6.08
C LEU A 88 0.35 19.90 -5.92
N PRO A 89 0.64 20.54 -4.78
CA PRO A 89 1.99 21.02 -4.52
C PRO A 89 2.93 19.84 -4.25
N GLU A 90 4.23 20.06 -4.42
CA GLU A 90 5.26 19.08 -4.02
C GLU A 90 5.40 19.00 -2.50
N ASP A 91 5.19 20.14 -1.82
CA ASP A 91 5.07 20.25 -0.38
C ASP A 91 3.96 21.28 -0.01
N TRP A 92 3.13 20.93 0.97
CA TRP A 92 2.06 21.78 1.47
C TRP A 92 2.53 22.92 2.39
N LYS A 93 3.84 23.01 2.67
CA LYS A 93 4.47 23.94 3.63
C LYS A 93 4.06 23.65 5.09
N ALA A 94 4.78 24.27 6.03
CA ALA A 94 4.59 24.08 7.47
C ALA A 94 3.12 24.33 7.90
N GLY A 95 2.55 23.40 8.68
CA GLY A 95 1.19 23.49 9.22
C GLY A 95 0.17 22.49 8.65
N LEU A 96 0.52 21.77 7.57
CA LEU A 96 -0.33 20.73 6.97
C LEU A 96 0.36 19.35 6.86
N PRO A 97 0.98 18.83 7.94
CA PRO A 97 1.67 17.54 7.89
C PRO A 97 0.70 16.39 7.54
N GLY A 98 1.14 15.48 6.67
CA GLY A 98 0.39 14.27 6.30
C GLY A 98 -0.63 14.41 5.16
N ARG A 99 -0.74 15.59 4.53
CA ARG A 99 -1.53 15.76 3.30
C ARG A 99 -0.88 15.11 2.09
N LEU A 100 -1.70 14.63 1.16
CA LEU A 100 -1.22 14.05 -0.09
C LEU A 100 -0.69 15.14 -1.02
N ASN A 101 0.54 14.98 -1.48
CA ASN A 101 1.21 15.91 -2.39
C ASN A 101 1.29 15.35 -3.82
N LYS A 102 1.93 16.08 -4.73
CA LYS A 102 2.17 15.68 -6.13
C LYS A 102 2.82 14.30 -6.24
N TRP A 103 3.74 13.97 -5.34
CA TRP A 103 4.44 12.69 -5.34
C TRP A 103 3.51 11.53 -5.01
N CYS A 104 2.62 11.72 -4.04
CA CYS A 104 1.54 10.76 -3.75
C CYS A 104 0.65 10.53 -4.98
N ALA A 105 0.31 11.61 -5.71
CA ALA A 105 -0.50 11.53 -6.92
C ALA A 105 0.20 10.76 -8.04
N LEU A 106 1.50 10.99 -8.26
CA LEU A 106 2.31 10.25 -9.24
C LEU A 106 2.43 8.76 -8.88
N ALA A 107 2.68 8.43 -7.62
CA ALA A 107 2.73 7.04 -7.16
C ALA A 107 1.38 6.33 -7.34
N LEU A 108 0.28 7.00 -7.00
CA LEU A 108 -1.07 6.47 -7.20
C LEU A 108 -1.40 6.33 -8.70
N LYS A 109 -1.09 7.34 -9.52
CA LYS A 109 -1.24 7.29 -10.99
C LYS A 109 -0.52 6.09 -11.58
N SER A 110 0.74 5.88 -11.20
CA SER A 110 1.52 4.73 -11.68
C SER A 110 0.82 3.40 -11.39
N ARG A 111 0.32 3.21 -10.15
CA ARG A 111 -0.43 2.00 -9.76
C ARG A 111 -1.76 1.84 -10.49
N ILE A 112 -2.53 2.92 -10.63
CA ILE A 112 -3.81 2.93 -11.36
C ILE A 112 -3.58 2.51 -12.81
N CYS A 113 -2.62 3.17 -13.47
CA CYS A 113 -2.39 2.98 -14.88
C CYS A 113 -1.75 1.61 -15.18
N LEU A 114 -0.89 1.10 -14.31
CA LEU A 114 -0.35 -0.26 -14.44
C LEU A 114 -1.46 -1.31 -14.34
N PHE A 115 -2.35 -1.16 -13.35
CA PHE A 115 -3.48 -2.08 -13.17
C PHE A 115 -4.41 -2.03 -14.38
N GLU A 116 -4.81 -0.84 -14.83
CA GLU A 116 -5.74 -0.70 -15.95
C GLU A 116 -5.12 -1.15 -17.28
N GLY A 117 -3.86 -0.79 -17.53
CA GLY A 117 -3.15 -1.19 -18.74
C GLY A 117 -2.97 -2.70 -18.84
N THR A 118 -2.60 -3.37 -17.74
CA THR A 118 -2.49 -4.84 -17.71
C THR A 118 -3.86 -5.51 -17.80
N TYR A 119 -4.89 -4.99 -17.12
CA TYR A 119 -6.25 -5.47 -17.26
C TYR A 119 -6.71 -5.40 -18.72
N ARG A 120 -6.59 -4.25 -19.38
CA ARG A 120 -6.99 -4.08 -20.79
C ARG A 120 -6.19 -4.97 -21.73
N LYS A 121 -4.91 -5.23 -21.43
CA LYS A 121 -4.05 -6.14 -22.22
C LYS A 121 -4.53 -7.59 -22.19
N TYR A 122 -4.99 -8.09 -21.04
CA TYR A 122 -5.32 -9.51 -20.87
C TYR A 122 -6.82 -9.82 -20.81
N HIS A 123 -7.67 -8.82 -20.62
CA HIS A 123 -9.13 -8.96 -20.50
C HIS A 123 -9.90 -8.14 -21.55
N GLY A 124 -9.21 -7.49 -22.49
CA GLY A 124 -9.81 -6.64 -23.51
C GLY A 124 -10.08 -5.21 -23.02
N GLY A 125 -10.23 -4.30 -23.98
CA GLY A 125 -10.39 -2.87 -23.74
C GLY A 125 -9.49 -2.05 -24.67
N THR A 126 -9.78 -0.77 -24.79
CA THR A 126 -9.06 0.13 -25.71
C THR A 126 -7.74 0.63 -25.12
N ASN A 127 -6.73 0.80 -25.97
CA ASN A 127 -5.48 1.53 -25.66
C ASN A 127 -4.65 1.01 -24.45
N PRO A 128 -4.46 -0.30 -24.22
CA PRO A 128 -3.67 -0.80 -23.08
C PRO A 128 -2.25 -0.23 -23.02
N ASN A 129 -1.60 -0.03 -24.19
CA ASN A 129 -0.25 0.53 -24.26
C ASN A 129 -0.18 2.00 -23.82
N THR A 130 -1.24 2.78 -24.02
CA THR A 130 -1.32 4.16 -23.54
C THR A 130 -1.31 4.17 -22.01
N TRP A 131 -2.12 3.32 -21.38
CA TRP A 131 -2.14 3.17 -19.92
C TRP A 131 -0.81 2.69 -19.36
N LEU A 132 -0.16 1.71 -19.98
CA LEU A 132 1.16 1.24 -19.55
C LEU A 132 2.23 2.34 -19.71
N THR A 133 2.15 3.14 -20.77
CA THR A 133 3.01 4.31 -20.96
C THR A 133 2.80 5.33 -19.84
N GLU A 134 1.55 5.69 -19.53
CA GLU A 134 1.22 6.62 -18.44
C GLU A 134 1.72 6.10 -17.07
N ALA A 135 1.67 4.78 -16.85
CA ALA A 135 2.18 4.16 -15.64
C ALA A 135 3.69 4.32 -15.49
N ALA A 136 4.44 4.02 -16.56
CA ALA A 136 5.89 4.14 -16.62
C ALA A 136 6.33 5.61 -16.54
N SER A 137 5.65 6.51 -17.26
CA SER A 137 5.93 7.95 -17.22
C SER A 137 5.70 8.54 -15.83
N ALA A 138 4.63 8.15 -15.12
CA ALA A 138 4.38 8.62 -13.76
C ALA A 138 5.45 8.14 -12.77
N ALA A 139 5.86 6.87 -12.85
CA ALA A 139 6.96 6.33 -12.05
C ALA A 139 8.29 7.04 -12.35
N LYS A 140 8.60 7.22 -13.64
CA LYS A 140 9.82 7.91 -14.08
C LYS A 140 9.87 9.34 -13.58
N GLN A 141 8.78 10.10 -13.67
CA GLN A 141 8.73 11.47 -13.13
C GLN A 141 9.01 11.51 -11.62
N LEU A 142 8.50 10.54 -10.85
CA LEU A 142 8.76 10.45 -9.42
C LEU A 142 10.23 10.12 -9.13
N MET A 143 10.82 9.17 -9.88
CA MET A 143 12.23 8.79 -9.74
C MET A 143 13.17 9.93 -10.15
N ASP A 144 12.91 10.58 -11.27
CA ASP A 144 13.74 11.68 -11.81
C ASP A 144 13.70 12.91 -10.90
N ALA A 145 12.67 13.08 -10.08
CA ALA A 145 12.60 14.16 -9.09
C ALA A 145 13.67 14.03 -8.00
N ASN A 146 14.21 12.83 -7.78
CA ASN A 146 15.27 12.54 -6.81
C ASN A 146 14.96 13.06 -5.38
N VAL A 147 13.68 13.05 -5.00
CA VAL A 147 13.21 13.48 -3.67
C VAL A 147 12.99 12.32 -2.69
N PHE A 148 13.04 11.08 -3.18
CA PHE A 148 12.98 9.85 -2.38
C PHE A 148 14.20 8.97 -2.68
N MET A 149 14.61 8.18 -1.70
CA MET A 149 15.65 7.15 -1.86
C MET A 149 15.26 5.93 -1.03
N LEU A 150 15.73 4.75 -1.45
CA LEU A 150 15.59 3.56 -0.61
C LEU A 150 16.28 3.79 0.73
N HIS A 151 15.61 3.39 1.81
CA HIS A 151 16.19 3.41 3.13
C HIS A 151 17.34 2.42 3.17
N SER A 152 18.53 2.89 3.52
CA SER A 152 19.65 2.01 3.80
C SER A 152 20.59 2.61 4.83
N THR A 153 21.01 1.80 5.78
CA THR A 153 22.07 2.10 6.74
C THR A 153 23.36 1.35 6.40
N GLY A 154 23.35 0.51 5.35
CA GLY A 154 24.40 -0.44 5.03
C GLY A 154 24.19 -1.83 5.62
N GLU A 155 23.09 -2.03 6.36
CA GLU A 155 22.77 -3.25 7.10
C GLU A 155 21.54 -3.98 6.50
N PRO A 156 21.71 -4.73 5.39
CA PRO A 156 20.60 -5.31 4.62
C PRO A 156 19.75 -6.30 5.40
N ASP A 157 20.29 -6.90 6.46
CA ASP A 157 19.59 -7.83 7.35
C ASP A 157 18.57 -7.14 8.28
N SER A 158 18.53 -5.79 8.31
CA SER A 158 17.63 -5.01 9.16
C SER A 158 16.94 -3.83 8.46
N ASP A 159 17.56 -3.27 7.41
CA ASP A 159 17.07 -2.06 6.71
C ASP A 159 15.63 -2.20 6.21
N TYR A 160 15.25 -3.38 5.70
CA TYR A 160 13.91 -3.62 5.17
C TYR A 160 12.84 -3.71 6.27
N GLY A 161 13.12 -4.39 7.37
CA GLY A 161 12.20 -4.52 8.50
C GLY A 161 11.99 -3.18 9.19
N PHE A 162 13.06 -2.38 9.31
CA PHE A 162 13.05 -1.10 10.01
C PHE A 162 11.90 -0.19 9.61
N ILE A 163 11.66 0.01 8.30
CA ILE A 163 10.61 0.92 7.81
C ILE A 163 9.17 0.48 8.18
N PHE A 164 8.95 -0.77 8.59
CA PHE A 164 7.64 -1.29 9.00
C PHE A 164 7.46 -1.36 10.52
N GLN A 165 8.54 -1.06 11.27
CA GLN A 165 8.60 -1.14 12.72
C GLN A 165 8.56 0.24 13.40
N GLN A 166 8.76 1.31 12.62
CA GLN A 166 8.71 2.69 13.13
C GLN A 166 7.27 3.15 13.40
N GLN A 167 7.06 3.84 14.52
CA GLN A 167 5.77 4.49 14.83
C GLN A 167 5.59 5.83 14.11
N ASP A 168 6.71 6.50 13.78
CA ASP A 168 6.74 7.74 13.03
C ASP A 168 7.68 7.58 11.84
N LEU A 169 7.13 7.71 10.62
CA LEU A 169 7.88 7.62 9.36
C LEU A 169 8.22 9.01 8.81
N SER A 170 8.02 10.07 9.59
CA SER A 170 8.46 11.42 9.22
C SER A 170 9.97 11.43 9.02
N GLY A 171 10.43 11.95 7.88
CA GLY A 171 11.85 12.01 7.54
C GLY A 171 12.43 10.70 7.01
N ASN A 172 11.67 9.60 6.94
CA ASN A 172 12.11 8.42 6.22
C ASN A 172 12.11 8.73 4.71
N PRO A 173 13.26 8.60 4.02
CA PRO A 173 13.38 9.10 2.66
C PRO A 173 12.80 8.13 1.62
N GLU A 174 12.38 6.92 2.00
CA GLU A 174 11.72 5.95 1.12
C GLU A 174 10.19 6.15 1.10
N VAL A 175 9.64 6.75 2.15
CA VAL A 175 8.20 6.77 2.38
C VAL A 175 7.53 7.91 1.60
N ILE A 176 6.76 7.54 0.58
CA ILE A 176 5.96 8.49 -0.24
C ILE A 176 4.67 8.92 0.49
N TYR A 177 3.97 7.98 1.10
CA TYR A 177 2.73 8.21 1.83
C TYR A 177 2.59 7.20 2.98
N TRP A 178 2.17 7.69 4.14
CA TRP A 178 1.89 6.88 5.31
C TRP A 178 0.82 7.53 6.18
N ARG A 179 0.29 6.77 7.14
CA ARG A 179 -0.69 7.25 8.10
C ARG A 179 -0.06 7.40 9.47
N LYS A 180 -0.05 8.63 10.00
CA LYS A 180 0.34 8.90 11.37
C LYS A 180 -0.75 8.46 12.33
N TYR A 181 -0.38 7.62 13.30
CA TYR A 181 -1.25 7.24 14.41
C TYR A 181 -0.87 8.07 15.64
N LEU A 182 -1.88 8.62 16.32
CA LEU A 182 -1.72 9.47 17.48
C LEU A 182 -2.73 9.07 18.55
N LEU A 183 -2.23 8.79 19.75
CA LEU A 183 -3.06 8.41 20.89
C LEU A 183 -4.13 9.48 21.17
N GLY A 184 -5.36 9.05 21.45
CA GLY A 184 -6.51 9.95 21.63
C GLY A 184 -7.18 10.43 20.34
N PHE A 185 -6.57 10.21 19.17
CA PHE A 185 -7.17 10.52 17.87
C PHE A 185 -7.43 9.27 17.05
N ILE A 186 -6.36 8.56 16.70
CA ILE A 186 -6.45 7.30 15.97
C ILE A 186 -5.24 6.43 16.25
N THR A 187 -5.50 5.18 16.58
CA THR A 187 -4.49 4.14 16.81
C THR A 187 -4.70 2.99 15.82
N ASN A 188 -3.79 2.02 15.82
CA ASN A 188 -3.94 0.79 15.04
C ASN A 188 -3.75 -0.43 15.96
N GLY A 189 -4.30 -1.56 15.53
CA GLY A 189 -4.17 -2.85 16.22
C GLY A 189 -3.55 -3.93 15.34
N ILE A 190 -2.69 -3.56 14.37
CA ILE A 190 -2.18 -4.50 13.35
C ILE A 190 -1.45 -5.67 13.99
N GLN A 191 -0.55 -5.42 14.95
CA GLN A 191 0.18 -6.49 15.65
C GLN A 191 -0.77 -7.46 16.35
N SER A 192 -1.74 -6.94 17.12
CA SER A 192 -2.76 -7.75 17.80
C SER A 192 -3.62 -8.55 16.80
N GLY A 193 -4.01 -7.93 15.68
CA GLY A 193 -4.76 -8.60 14.62
C GLY A 193 -3.99 -9.76 14.00
N ILE A 194 -2.69 -9.57 13.70
CA ILE A 194 -1.82 -10.64 13.18
C ILE A 194 -1.67 -11.76 14.22
N GLN A 195 -1.51 -11.41 15.50
CA GLN A 195 -1.42 -12.40 16.57
C GLN A 195 -2.67 -13.27 16.70
N GLN A 196 -3.85 -12.66 16.54
CA GLN A 196 -5.15 -13.33 16.73
C GLN A 196 -5.66 -14.05 15.49
N ALA A 197 -5.19 -13.69 14.29
CA ALA A 197 -5.71 -14.23 13.04
C ALA A 197 -5.44 -15.74 12.87
N VAL A 198 -4.53 -16.33 13.66
CA VAL A 198 -4.05 -17.73 13.56
C VAL A 198 -3.48 -18.08 12.16
N GLY A 199 -3.40 -17.08 11.26
CA GLY A 199 -2.89 -17.19 9.90
C GLY A 199 -1.43 -16.74 9.86
N GLY A 200 -0.54 -17.67 9.53
CA GLY A 200 0.86 -17.38 9.24
C GLY A 200 1.08 -17.06 7.76
N ALA A 201 2.34 -16.87 7.37
CA ALA A 201 2.71 -16.88 5.96
C ALA A 201 2.37 -18.26 5.35
N SER A 202 1.89 -18.29 4.11
CA SER A 202 1.77 -19.56 3.38
C SER A 202 3.16 -20.09 3.03
N LYS A 203 3.26 -21.41 2.84
CA LYS A 203 4.50 -22.03 2.32
C LYS A 203 4.89 -21.42 0.97
N ASP A 204 3.92 -21.24 0.09
CA ASP A 204 4.05 -20.59 -1.22
C ASP A 204 4.72 -19.19 -1.12
N MET A 205 4.26 -18.34 -0.19
CA MET A 205 4.88 -17.03 0.05
C MET A 205 6.33 -17.15 0.55
N VAL A 206 6.64 -18.15 1.38
CA VAL A 206 7.99 -18.37 1.91
C VAL A 206 8.92 -18.88 0.80
N GLU A 207 8.43 -19.70 -0.11
CA GLU A 207 9.19 -20.26 -1.24
C GLU A 207 9.48 -19.20 -2.33
N ASP A 208 8.62 -18.19 -2.47
CA ASP A 208 8.79 -17.07 -3.41
C ASP A 208 10.00 -16.16 -3.09
N TYR A 209 10.53 -16.19 -1.87
CA TYR A 209 11.78 -15.48 -1.56
C TYR A 209 12.95 -16.15 -2.30
N LEU A 210 13.75 -15.38 -3.01
CA LEU A 210 14.85 -15.92 -3.79
C LEU A 210 15.99 -16.42 -2.87
N CYS A 211 16.87 -17.26 -3.41
CA CYS A 211 18.17 -17.51 -2.81
C CYS A 211 19.09 -16.29 -2.97
N THR A 212 20.20 -16.25 -2.23
CA THR A 212 21.18 -15.15 -2.28
C THR A 212 21.86 -14.98 -3.65
N ASP A 213 21.80 -16.00 -4.51
CA ASP A 213 22.21 -15.93 -5.92
C ASP A 213 21.16 -15.31 -6.86
N GLY A 214 20.01 -14.88 -6.32
CA GLY A 214 18.90 -14.29 -7.06
C GLY A 214 18.04 -15.30 -7.82
N LYS A 215 18.18 -16.61 -7.57
CA LYS A 215 17.37 -17.65 -8.22
C LYS A 215 16.25 -18.16 -7.31
N PRO A 216 15.14 -18.64 -7.89
CA PRO A 216 14.13 -19.38 -7.13
C PRO A 216 14.72 -20.64 -6.50
N ILE A 217 14.14 -21.11 -5.39
CA ILE A 217 14.60 -22.31 -4.66
C ILE A 217 14.61 -23.58 -5.52
N THR A 218 13.76 -23.65 -6.54
CA THR A 218 13.68 -24.79 -7.47
C THR A 218 14.83 -24.83 -8.49
N GLN A 219 15.64 -23.76 -8.56
CA GLN A 219 16.75 -23.61 -9.51
C GLN A 219 18.09 -23.32 -8.83
N SER A 220 18.10 -22.92 -7.56
CA SER A 220 19.32 -22.62 -6.82
C SER A 220 19.84 -23.86 -6.09
N PRO A 221 21.14 -24.20 -6.22
CA PRO A 221 21.75 -25.25 -5.39
C PRO A 221 21.99 -24.80 -3.94
N LEU A 222 21.72 -23.53 -3.61
CA LEU A 222 21.97 -22.96 -2.28
C LEU A 222 20.85 -23.29 -1.27
N TYR A 223 19.68 -23.70 -1.75
CA TYR A 223 18.55 -24.03 -0.89
C TYR A 223 18.84 -25.29 -0.06
N GLN A 224 18.70 -25.20 1.26
CA GLN A 224 19.03 -26.30 2.18
C GLN A 224 17.87 -27.29 2.40
N GLY A 225 16.68 -26.99 1.88
CA GLY A 225 15.51 -27.86 2.02
C GLY A 225 14.60 -27.48 3.19
N ASP A 226 13.67 -28.39 3.51
CA ASP A 226 12.56 -28.16 4.45
C ASP A 226 12.60 -29.10 5.67
N ASP A 227 13.66 -29.90 5.82
CA ASP A 227 13.74 -30.92 6.88
C ASP A 227 13.70 -30.28 8.28
N HIS A 228 14.29 -29.09 8.41
CA HIS A 228 14.19 -28.22 9.58
C HIS A 228 13.74 -26.80 9.19
N LEU A 229 13.02 -26.13 10.08
CA LEU A 229 12.49 -24.79 9.79
C LEU A 229 13.63 -23.78 9.58
N GLU A 230 14.73 -23.92 10.31
CA GLU A 230 15.91 -23.07 10.24
C GLU A 230 16.57 -23.14 8.85
N ASP A 231 16.59 -24.31 8.23
CA ASP A 231 17.20 -24.55 6.91
C ASP A 231 16.49 -23.75 5.81
N VAL A 232 15.19 -23.52 5.97
CA VAL A 232 14.38 -22.69 5.07
C VAL A 232 14.96 -21.28 4.91
N PHE A 233 15.67 -20.74 5.91
CA PHE A 233 16.21 -19.38 5.91
C PHE A 233 17.67 -19.29 5.45
N VAL A 234 18.36 -20.42 5.26
CA VAL A 234 19.78 -20.43 4.90
C VAL A 234 19.98 -20.06 3.43
N ASN A 235 20.90 -19.13 3.15
CA ASN A 235 21.19 -18.61 1.81
C ASN A 235 19.96 -18.04 1.08
N ARG A 236 19.06 -17.39 1.82
CA ARG A 236 17.85 -16.74 1.27
C ARG A 236 17.96 -15.22 1.27
N ASP A 237 17.05 -14.61 0.52
CA ASP A 237 16.81 -13.17 0.54
C ASP A 237 16.64 -12.65 1.98
N PRO A 238 17.42 -11.64 2.43
CA PRO A 238 17.35 -11.09 3.78
C PRO A 238 15.96 -10.63 4.21
N ARG A 239 15.09 -10.26 3.25
CA ARG A 239 13.71 -9.86 3.53
C ARG A 239 12.85 -10.99 4.08
N LEU A 240 13.23 -12.26 3.87
CA LEU A 240 12.53 -13.42 4.42
C LEU A 240 12.59 -13.40 5.95
N ARG A 241 13.80 -13.32 6.52
CA ARG A 241 14.01 -13.33 7.98
C ARG A 241 13.54 -12.04 8.67
N GLN A 242 13.36 -10.97 7.90
CA GLN A 242 12.72 -9.72 8.35
C GLN A 242 11.18 -9.76 8.24
N SER A 243 10.61 -10.75 7.54
CA SER A 243 9.16 -10.89 7.33
C SER A 243 8.56 -12.05 8.12
N VAL A 244 9.30 -13.16 8.26
CA VAL A 244 8.90 -14.41 8.91
C VAL A 244 9.89 -14.74 10.02
N LEU A 245 9.38 -15.15 11.18
CA LEU A 245 10.18 -15.45 12.37
C LEU A 245 11.07 -16.66 12.13
N HIS A 246 12.38 -16.43 12.13
CA HIS A 246 13.33 -17.50 12.39
C HIS A 246 13.30 -17.86 13.89
N PRO A 247 13.21 -19.15 14.29
CA PRO A 247 13.10 -19.54 15.70
C PRO A 247 14.16 -18.92 16.63
N GLY A 248 15.40 -18.83 16.14
CA GLY A 248 16.52 -18.21 16.87
C GLY A 248 16.43 -16.68 17.07
N ASP A 249 15.46 -15.98 16.48
CA ASP A 249 15.26 -14.53 16.68
C ASP A 249 14.10 -14.19 17.60
N LYS A 250 13.43 -15.18 18.21
CA LYS A 250 12.23 -14.94 19.04
C LYS A 250 12.46 -13.88 20.12
N ASP A 251 13.65 -13.84 20.72
CA ASP A 251 13.98 -12.92 21.83
C ASP A 251 14.27 -11.49 21.33
N LYS A 252 14.46 -11.30 20.02
CA LYS A 252 14.61 -9.97 19.40
C LYS A 252 13.26 -9.34 19.08
N ILE A 253 12.18 -10.12 18.97
CA ILE A 253 10.89 -9.61 18.52
C ILE A 253 10.01 -9.24 19.71
N ASN A 254 9.58 -7.98 19.75
CA ASN A 254 8.65 -7.52 20.77
C ASN A 254 7.23 -7.97 20.43
N PHE A 255 6.80 -9.08 21.02
CA PHE A 255 5.42 -9.58 20.89
C PHE A 255 4.40 -8.87 21.80
N GLY A 256 4.69 -7.65 22.26
CA GLY A 256 3.81 -6.84 23.12
C GLY A 256 3.66 -7.44 24.51
N ASN A 257 2.44 -7.82 24.91
CA ASN A 257 2.20 -8.42 26.23
C ASN A 257 2.84 -9.82 26.40
N LEU A 258 3.50 -10.34 25.36
CA LEU A 258 4.22 -11.61 25.33
C LEU A 258 5.75 -11.46 25.43
N ILE A 259 6.27 -10.29 25.81
CA ILE A 259 7.73 -10.05 25.96
C ILE A 259 8.43 -11.07 26.88
N ASN A 260 7.70 -11.70 27.81
CA ASN A 260 8.23 -12.73 28.73
C ASN A 260 7.77 -14.16 28.37
N ASP A 261 7.35 -14.40 27.14
CA ASP A 261 6.92 -15.72 26.68
C ASP A 261 8.12 -16.67 26.56
N THR A 262 8.14 -17.72 27.39
CA THR A 262 9.23 -18.70 27.41
C THR A 262 9.03 -19.85 26.41
N LYS A 263 7.93 -19.83 25.65
CA LYS A 263 7.60 -20.90 24.70
C LYS A 263 8.46 -20.82 23.43
N SER A 264 8.73 -21.99 22.84
CA SER A 264 9.49 -22.12 21.60
C SER A 264 8.62 -21.85 20.38
N TYR A 265 9.24 -21.36 19.31
CA TYR A 265 8.66 -21.26 17.97
C TYR A 265 9.30 -22.33 17.06
N PRO A 266 8.60 -22.83 16.03
CA PRO A 266 7.27 -22.40 15.57
C PRO A 266 6.15 -22.92 16.47
N ARG A 267 5.08 -22.12 16.58
CA ARG A 267 3.84 -22.52 17.26
C ARG A 267 2.73 -22.80 16.27
N PHE A 268 2.23 -24.03 16.29
CA PHE A 268 1.09 -24.47 15.49
C PHE A 268 -0.23 -24.26 16.22
N SER A 269 -1.33 -24.14 15.46
CA SER A 269 -2.67 -24.12 16.03
C SER A 269 -2.89 -25.35 16.93
N GLY A 270 -3.34 -25.13 18.17
CA GLY A 270 -3.52 -26.17 19.19
C GLY A 270 -2.32 -26.39 20.12
N MET A 271 -1.16 -25.77 19.86
CA MET A 271 -0.05 -25.73 20.81
C MET A 271 -0.33 -24.72 21.95
N GLU A 272 0.37 -24.90 23.06
CA GLU A 272 0.29 -23.99 24.21
C GLU A 272 0.90 -22.61 23.89
N GLY A 273 0.26 -21.56 24.38
CA GLY A 273 0.69 -20.18 24.20
C GLY A 273 -0.20 -19.40 23.22
N LEU A 274 0.03 -18.09 23.16
CA LEU A 274 -0.65 -17.21 22.21
C LEU A 274 0.11 -17.16 20.89
N TYR A 275 -0.38 -16.43 19.89
CA TYR A 275 0.26 -16.31 18.58
C TYR A 275 0.69 -17.65 17.95
N THR A 276 -0.29 -18.51 17.69
CA THR A 276 -0.11 -19.75 16.93
C THR A 276 -0.42 -19.51 15.45
N THR A 277 0.18 -20.30 14.56
CA THR A 277 -0.12 -20.26 13.11
C THR A 277 -0.48 -21.63 12.59
N THR A 278 -1.28 -21.71 11.52
CA THR A 278 -1.56 -22.99 10.86
C THR A 278 -0.37 -23.54 10.07
N SER A 279 0.49 -22.67 9.56
CA SER A 279 1.64 -23.04 8.71
C SER A 279 2.96 -23.21 9.46
N GLY A 280 3.07 -22.70 10.69
CA GLY A 280 4.34 -22.61 11.42
C GLY A 280 5.19 -21.38 11.04
N TYR A 281 4.82 -20.63 9.99
CA TYR A 281 5.53 -19.41 9.57
C TYR A 281 4.90 -18.16 10.20
N HIS A 282 5.52 -17.65 11.26
CA HIS A 282 5.02 -16.49 12.03
C HIS A 282 5.40 -15.17 11.35
N LEU A 283 4.44 -14.34 10.99
CA LEU A 283 4.69 -13.04 10.34
C LEU A 283 5.21 -12.00 11.35
N ILE A 284 6.42 -11.50 11.18
CA ILE A 284 7.05 -10.54 12.11
C ILE A 284 7.29 -9.16 11.52
N LYS A 285 6.95 -8.95 10.24
CA LYS A 285 7.21 -7.69 9.52
C LYS A 285 6.74 -6.42 10.25
N HIS A 286 5.65 -6.50 11.00
CA HIS A 286 5.04 -5.36 11.69
C HIS A 286 5.37 -5.31 13.19
N PHE A 287 6.24 -6.18 13.68
CA PHE A 287 6.62 -6.25 15.08
C PHE A 287 7.87 -5.43 15.34
N THR A 288 7.83 -4.58 16.36
CA THR A 288 9.01 -3.83 16.81
C THR A 288 10.08 -4.81 17.32
N VAL A 289 11.34 -4.48 17.11
CA VAL A 289 12.49 -5.22 17.66
C VAL A 289 12.84 -4.65 19.03
N VAL A 290 13.26 -5.50 19.97
CA VAL A 290 13.70 -5.13 21.34
C VAL A 290 15.15 -4.70 21.34
#